data_AF-A0A531AX26-F1
#
_entry.id   AF-A0A531AX26-F1
#
_cell.length_a   1.000
_cell.length_b   1.000
_cell.length_c   1.000
_cell.angle_alpha   90.00
_cell.angle_beta   90.00
_cell.angle_gamma   90.00
#
_symmetry.space_group_name_H-M   'P 1'
#
loop_
_entity.id
_entity.type
_entity.pdbx_description
1 polymer ?
#
loop_
_entity_poly.entity_id
_entity_poly.type
_entity_poly.pdbx_seq_one_letter_code
_entity_poly.pdbx_strand_id
1 'polypeptide(L)'
;KKGYPPLINTADATARAIAAAAATVGSENVTTEFSPSLGCEDFAFMIREAGGCYAWIGVGDVGPGEGLHGDRYVFNDEIVPTVLRYYVNLVEHRLPAS
;
A
#
# COMPACT_ATOMS: atom_id res chain seq x y z
N LYS A 1 -1.13 -27.60 -8.26
CA LYS A 1 -1.08 -26.89 -6.94
C LYS A 1 -2.06 -25.72 -7.01
N LYS A 2 -2.84 -25.45 -5.97
CA LYS A 2 -3.63 -24.21 -5.89
C LYS A 2 -2.65 -23.05 -5.63
N GLY A 3 -2.78 -21.94 -6.36
CA GLY A 3 -2.01 -20.71 -6.13
C GLY A 3 -2.46 -19.99 -4.86
N TYR A 4 -2.00 -18.75 -4.67
CA TYR A 4 -2.45 -17.92 -3.55
C TYR A 4 -3.91 -17.51 -3.74
N PRO A 5 -4.70 -17.39 -2.65
CA PRO A 5 -6.05 -16.85 -2.74
C PRO A 5 -6.01 -15.38 -3.19
N PRO A 6 -7.13 -14.84 -3.71
CA PRO A 6 -7.23 -13.40 -3.94
C PRO A 6 -6.96 -12.61 -2.66
N LEU A 7 -6.19 -11.53 -2.78
CA LEU A 7 -6.00 -10.56 -1.71
C LEU A 7 -7.21 -9.61 -1.70
N ILE A 8 -7.98 -9.61 -0.61
CA ILE A 8 -9.18 -8.77 -0.46
C ILE A 8 -9.06 -7.96 0.82
N ASN A 9 -8.85 -6.66 0.69
CA ASN A 9 -8.75 -5.75 1.84
C ASN A 9 -10.07 -5.69 2.63
N THR A 10 -9.97 -5.59 3.96
CA THR A 10 -11.14 -5.39 4.81
C THR A 10 -11.52 -3.91 4.90
N ALA A 11 -12.83 -3.60 4.89
CA ALA A 11 -13.31 -2.22 4.81
C ALA A 11 -12.78 -1.30 5.93
N ASP A 12 -12.74 -1.79 7.18
CA ASP A 12 -12.22 -1.02 8.33
C ASP A 12 -10.71 -0.72 8.21
N ALA A 13 -9.91 -1.71 7.80
CA ALA A 13 -8.48 -1.49 7.59
C ALA A 13 -8.20 -0.56 6.41
N THR A 14 -8.99 -0.69 5.33
CA THR A 14 -8.92 0.21 4.17
C THR A 14 -9.23 1.65 4.58
N ALA A 15 -10.28 1.89 5.36
CA ALA A 15 -10.63 3.23 5.84
C ALA A 15 -9.49 3.86 6.66
N ARG A 16 -8.83 3.08 7.52
CA ARG A 16 -7.67 3.55 8.30
C ARG A 16 -6.45 3.86 7.43
N ALA A 17 -6.17 2.99 6.45
CA ALA A 17 -5.10 3.20 5.49
C ALA A 17 -5.33 4.48 4.67
N ILE A 18 -6.56 4.74 4.23
CA ILE A 18 -6.93 5.97 3.51
C ILE A 18 -6.73 7.19 4.40
N ALA A 19 -7.18 7.16 5.66
CA ALA A 19 -7.00 8.28 6.58
C ALA A 19 -5.51 8.60 6.84
N ALA A 20 -4.68 7.57 7.02
CA ALA A 20 -3.23 7.73 7.17
C ALA A 20 -2.57 8.27 5.90
N ALA A 21 -2.99 7.79 4.71
CA ALA A 21 -2.49 8.30 3.43
C ALA A 21 -2.87 9.76 3.22
N ALA A 22 -4.13 10.13 3.48
CA ALA A 22 -4.61 11.51 3.36
C ALA A 22 -3.86 12.47 4.30
N ALA A 23 -3.56 12.05 5.53
CA ALA A 23 -2.74 12.82 6.46
C ALA A 23 -1.27 12.94 6.04
N THR A 24 -0.79 12.07 5.14
CA THR A 24 0.60 12.04 4.68
C THR A 24 0.79 12.88 3.41
N VAL A 25 -0.09 12.71 2.42
CA VAL A 25 0.07 13.29 1.09
C VAL A 25 -1.07 14.22 0.67
N GLY A 26 -2.07 14.44 1.52
CA GLY A 26 -3.31 15.15 1.15
C GLY A 26 -4.31 14.22 0.46
N SER A 27 -5.60 14.43 0.70
CA SER A 27 -6.68 13.56 0.19
C SER A 27 -6.74 13.52 -1.33
N GLU A 28 -6.36 14.62 -2.00
CA GLU A 28 -6.31 14.76 -3.45
C GLU A 28 -5.26 13.86 -4.12
N ASN A 29 -4.27 13.41 -3.36
CA ASN A 29 -3.20 12.51 -3.82
C ASN A 29 -3.46 11.05 -3.41
N VAL A 30 -4.67 10.72 -2.93
CA VAL A 30 -5.07 9.35 -2.57
C VAL A 30 -6.07 8.82 -3.58
N THR A 31 -5.70 7.75 -4.28
CA THR A 31 -6.60 7.02 -5.19
C THR A 31 -7.20 5.80 -4.49
N THR A 32 -8.52 5.77 -4.34
CA THR A 32 -9.24 4.63 -3.73
C THR A 32 -9.90 3.74 -4.77
N GLU A 33 -10.21 4.28 -5.95
CA GLU A 33 -10.85 3.58 -7.04
C GLU A 33 -9.82 3.22 -8.11
N PHE A 34 -9.42 1.96 -8.15
CA PHE A 34 -8.57 1.42 -9.20
C PHE A 34 -8.96 -0.01 -9.54
N SER A 35 -8.66 -0.45 -10.77
CA SER A 35 -8.98 -1.81 -11.20
C SER A 35 -8.18 -2.83 -10.38
N PRO A 36 -8.79 -3.97 -9.99
CA PRO A 36 -8.06 -5.05 -9.33
C PRO A 36 -6.83 -5.50 -10.14
N SER A 37 -5.73 -5.77 -9.44
CA SER A 37 -4.51 -6.29 -10.04
C SER A 37 -4.63 -7.79 -10.35
N LEU A 38 -3.96 -8.22 -11.42
CA LEU A 38 -3.72 -9.64 -11.70
C LEU A 38 -2.44 -10.18 -11.03
N GLY A 39 -1.73 -9.33 -10.27
CA GLY A 39 -0.58 -9.74 -9.47
C GLY A 39 -0.93 -10.77 -8.41
N CYS A 40 0.06 -11.59 -8.04
CA CYS A 40 -0.08 -12.60 -6.99
C CYS A 40 0.72 -12.17 -5.76
N GLU A 41 0.10 -12.20 -4.58
CA GLU A 41 0.68 -11.71 -3.32
C GLU A 41 0.30 -12.65 -2.18
N ASP A 42 1.28 -13.10 -1.40
CA ASP A 42 1.05 -14.06 -0.31
C ASP A 42 0.51 -13.39 0.97
N PHE A 43 0.61 -12.06 1.07
CA PHE A 43 -0.07 -11.22 2.07
C PHE A 43 -1.59 -11.50 2.14
N ALA A 44 -2.16 -12.07 1.08
CA ALA A 44 -3.54 -12.57 1.06
C ALA A 44 -3.84 -13.55 2.21
N PHE A 45 -2.88 -14.38 2.63
CA PHE A 45 -3.08 -15.28 3.78
C PHE A 45 -3.19 -14.50 5.10
N MET A 46 -2.37 -13.47 5.29
CA MET A 46 -2.41 -12.67 6.51
C MET A 46 -3.70 -11.86 6.61
N ILE A 47 -4.13 -11.23 5.52
CA ILE A 47 -5.41 -10.49 5.50
C ILE A 47 -6.60 -11.42 5.76
N ARG A 48 -6.57 -12.64 5.24
CA ARG A 48 -7.65 -13.61 5.50
C ARG A 48 -7.79 -14.00 6.96
N GLU A 49 -6.69 -14.02 7.71
CA GLU A 49 -6.69 -14.41 9.12
C GLU A 49 -6.94 -13.23 10.05
N ALA A 50 -6.21 -12.12 9.86
CA ALA A 50 -6.20 -11.00 10.79
C ALA A 50 -7.02 -9.79 10.31
N GLY A 51 -7.49 -9.81 9.06
CA GLY A 51 -7.92 -8.61 8.35
C GLY A 51 -6.71 -7.72 7.99
N GLY A 52 -6.96 -6.68 7.21
CA GLY A 52 -5.89 -5.75 6.84
C GLY A 52 -6.16 -5.04 5.52
N CYS A 53 -5.21 -4.16 5.18
CA CYS A 53 -5.21 -3.42 3.93
C CYS A 53 -3.82 -3.53 3.30
N TYR A 54 -3.78 -4.03 2.07
CA TYR A 54 -2.64 -3.95 1.17
C TYR A 54 -2.86 -2.76 0.24
N ALA A 55 -1.98 -1.78 0.34
CA ALA A 55 -2.03 -0.55 -0.44
C ALA A 55 -0.69 -0.33 -1.15
N TRP A 56 -0.72 0.46 -2.22
CA TRP A 56 0.47 0.84 -2.97
C TRP A 56 0.83 2.29 -2.71
N ILE A 57 2.14 2.56 -2.68
CA ILE A 57 2.69 3.90 -2.64
C ILE A 57 3.37 4.12 -3.99
N GLY A 58 2.99 5.18 -4.69
CA GLY A 58 3.61 5.54 -5.96
C GLY A 58 5.08 5.87 -5.76
N VAL A 59 5.95 5.30 -6.59
CA VAL A 59 7.41 5.52 -6.55
C VAL A 59 7.89 6.50 -7.63
N GLY A 60 6.96 7.23 -8.25
CA GLY A 60 7.20 8.12 -9.39
C GLY A 60 6.99 7.42 -10.74
N ASP A 61 7.15 8.21 -11.80
CA ASP A 61 7.06 7.71 -13.17
C ASP A 61 8.31 6.88 -13.52
N VAL A 62 8.08 5.75 -14.18
CA VAL A 62 9.15 4.83 -14.60
C VAL A 62 9.05 4.54 -16.09
N GLY A 63 10.19 4.41 -16.76
CA GLY A 63 10.27 4.01 -18.16
C GLY A 63 10.05 2.51 -18.38
N PRO A 64 10.10 2.04 -19.65
CA PRO A 64 10.04 0.62 -19.97
C PRO A 64 11.14 -0.18 -19.27
N GLY A 65 10.74 -1.23 -18.52
CA GLY A 65 11.68 -2.08 -17.77
C GLY A 65 12.19 -1.48 -16.45
N GLU A 66 11.72 -0.30 -16.05
CA GLU A 66 12.16 0.38 -14.82
C GLU A 66 11.19 0.19 -13.64
N GLY A 67 9.99 -0.35 -13.90
CA GLY A 67 9.00 -0.73 -12.89
C GLY A 67 9.19 -2.14 -12.33
N LEU A 68 8.32 -2.55 -11.39
CA LEU A 68 8.37 -3.85 -10.71
C LEU A 68 8.55 -5.02 -11.70
N HIS A 69 9.48 -5.93 -11.38
CA HIS A 69 9.94 -7.04 -12.24
C HIS A 69 10.75 -6.66 -13.49
N GLY A 70 11.01 -5.37 -13.71
CA GLY A 70 11.89 -4.90 -14.78
C GLY A 70 13.37 -5.20 -14.51
N ASP A 71 14.14 -5.41 -15.58
CA ASP A 71 15.58 -5.66 -15.55
C ASP A 71 16.42 -4.40 -15.25
N ARG A 72 15.77 -3.24 -15.28
CA ARG A 72 16.35 -1.92 -15.01
C ARG A 72 15.61 -1.21 -13.86
N TYR A 73 15.08 -1.97 -12.90
CA TYR A 73 14.32 -1.41 -11.78
C TYR A 73 15.03 -0.21 -11.13
N VAL A 74 14.31 0.90 -10.98
CA VAL A 74 14.83 2.13 -10.37
C VAL A 74 14.32 2.25 -8.94
N PHE A 75 15.25 2.29 -7.99
CA PHE A 75 14.93 2.63 -6.61
C PHE A 75 14.80 4.15 -6.47
N ASN A 76 13.66 4.62 -5.97
CA ASN A 76 13.45 6.02 -5.67
C ASN A 76 13.59 6.27 -4.16
N ASP A 77 14.79 6.60 -3.71
CA ASP A 77 15.06 6.86 -2.28
C ASP A 77 14.36 8.13 -1.76
N GLU A 78 13.96 9.04 -2.66
CA GLU A 78 13.25 10.27 -2.28
C GLU A 78 11.86 9.99 -1.69
N ILE A 79 11.29 8.80 -1.94
CA ILE A 79 9.98 8.41 -1.38
C ILE A 79 10.08 7.90 0.06
N VAL A 80 11.27 7.56 0.55
CA VAL A 80 11.46 6.96 1.89
C VAL A 80 10.84 7.83 3.00
N PRO A 81 11.04 9.17 3.04
CA PRO A 81 10.39 10.00 4.06
C PRO A 81 8.86 9.94 4.01
N THR A 82 8.27 9.88 2.81
CA THR A 82 6.82 9.77 2.60
C THR A 82 6.29 8.43 3.11
N VAL A 83 6.97 7.33 2.78
CA VAL A 83 6.61 5.98 3.25
C VAL A 83 6.68 5.91 4.77
N LEU A 84 7.75 6.45 5.38
CA LEU A 84 7.89 6.47 6.84
C LEU A 84 6.78 7.30 7.49
N ARG A 85 6.48 8.49 6.94
CA ARG A 85 5.38 9.33 7.45
C ARG A 85 4.03 8.62 7.38
N TYR A 86 3.76 7.87 6.31
CA TYR A 86 2.55 7.07 6.19
C TYR A 86 2.40 6.07 7.34
N TYR A 87 3.45 5.29 7.64
CA TYR A 87 3.39 4.33 8.74
C TYR A 87 3.31 5.01 10.11
N VAL A 88 4.00 6.13 10.32
CA VAL A 88 3.88 6.93 11.56
C VAL A 88 2.43 7.37 11.76
N ASN A 89 1.82 8.01 10.75
CA ASN A 89 0.42 8.45 10.81
C ASN A 89 -0.54 7.27 11.03
N LEU A 90 -0.29 6.12 10.39
CA LEU A 90 -1.10 4.92 10.58
C LEU A 90 -1.07 4.41 12.02
N VAL A 91 0.12 4.37 12.63
CA VAL A 91 0.31 3.91 14.01
C VAL A 91 -0.28 4.92 14.99
N GLU A 92 0.02 6.21 14.85
CA GLU A 92 -0.47 7.29 15.73
C GLU A 92 -1.99 7.43 15.69
N HIS A 93 -2.63 7.23 14.54
CA HIS A 93 -4.10 7.23 14.46
C HIS A 93 -4.73 6.00 15.10
N ARG A 94 -3.99 4.89 15.20
CA ARG A 94 -4.53 3.61 15.68
C ARG A 94 -4.30 3.37 17.15
N LEU A 95 -3.18 3.86 17.68
CA LEU A 95 -2.75 3.64 19.05
C LEU A 95 -2.84 4.94 19.85
N PRO A 96 -3.25 4.88 21.13
CA PRO A 96 -3.23 6.05 21.98
C PRO A 96 -1.80 6.55 22.19
N ALA A 97 -1.65 7.87 22.35
CA ALA A 97 -0.39 8.45 22.82
C ALA A 97 -0.04 7.86 24.20
N SER A 98 1.20 7.41 24.36
CA SER A 98 1.73 6.88 25.63
C SER A 98 2.04 8.00 26.62
#